data_AF-A0A2U3QKE1-F1
#
_entry.id   AF-A0A2U3QKE1-F1
#
_cell.length_a   1.000
_cell.length_b   1.000
_cell.length_c   1.000
_cell.angle_alpha   90.00
_cell.angle_beta   90.00
_cell.angle_gamma   90.00
#
_symmetry.space_group_name_H-M   'P 1'
#
loop_
_entity.id
_entity.type
_entity.pdbx_description
1 polymer ?
#
loop_
_entity_poly.entity_id
_entity_poly.type
_entity_poly.pdbx_seq_one_letter_code
_entity_poly.pdbx_strand_id
1 'polypeptide(L)'
;MNAMKFDAMVLGNHEFDFGQEELKKRMAEAEFPVLGANVEGMGQLKQYVLKEMGGTRVAIIGVVTEYTPESTHSRNVAGLKFSPPADTLRGYMRELKDRVDIIVVLSHCGYSEDRLLADQVRGIDVIVGGHSHTKLEKPVRVNGTIIVQAWEHGKALGVLDLTVREGKIVEYAGHLEEIMPVADLEDKTVGKIVEQYRDKGDKAANEVIGTATVDFEAENVRRQGTNLGDLIADIVRQVSGADAAIINGGGIRATIRKGEIRTKDVYAVLPFDSYIVAIKLSGRLIIETLEHGVSAVEQEEGRFPQVSGLAFAYSASSPPGSRVREILINGEPLDPNREYIVATNDFMAAGGDGYTTFGKAVSAPGDDVTKGKVVFSDSGRWLRDVVVEYIRERHVLSAPSMGRIKKVH
;
A
#
# COMPACT_ATOMS: atom_id res chain seq x y z
N MET A 1 5.21 19.17 7.54
CA MET A 1 5.76 19.81 6.31
C MET A 1 5.78 21.33 6.41
N ASN A 2 4.70 22.03 6.78
CA ASN A 2 4.72 23.51 6.96
C ASN A 2 5.87 23.99 7.88
N ALA A 3 6.06 23.35 9.04
CA ALA A 3 7.17 23.68 9.96
C ALA A 3 8.58 23.51 9.32
N MET A 4 8.72 22.61 8.35
CA MET A 4 9.94 22.38 7.58
C MET A 4 10.06 23.31 6.36
N LYS A 5 9.05 24.15 6.10
CA LYS A 5 9.02 25.16 5.02
C LYS A 5 9.29 24.59 3.63
N PHE A 6 8.60 23.50 3.28
CA PHE A 6 8.69 22.91 1.94
C PHE A 6 8.37 23.94 0.85
N ASP A 7 9.12 23.93 -0.25
CA ASP A 7 8.89 24.82 -1.38
C ASP A 7 7.79 24.35 -2.33
N ALA A 8 7.61 23.03 -2.42
CA ALA A 8 6.57 22.35 -3.19
C ALA A 8 6.45 20.88 -2.75
N MET A 9 5.33 20.27 -3.08
CA MET A 9 5.10 18.82 -3.00
C MET A 9 4.41 18.37 -4.28
N VAL A 10 4.76 17.22 -4.84
CA VAL A 10 3.93 16.56 -5.88
C VAL A 10 3.04 15.52 -5.20
N LEU A 11 1.80 15.36 -5.67
CA LEU A 11 1.00 14.23 -5.25
C LEU A 11 1.67 12.91 -5.63
N GLY A 12 1.55 11.91 -4.77
CA GLY A 12 1.72 10.51 -5.10
C GLY A 12 0.39 9.77 -5.16
N ASN A 13 0.45 8.45 -5.32
CA ASN A 13 -0.75 7.62 -5.39
C ASN A 13 -1.46 7.51 -4.02
N HIS A 14 -0.70 7.52 -2.92
CA HIS A 14 -1.24 7.32 -1.56
C HIS A 14 -1.95 8.56 -0.99
N GLU A 15 -1.72 9.75 -1.55
CA GLU A 15 -2.48 10.95 -1.18
C GLU A 15 -3.99 10.81 -1.44
N PHE A 16 -4.39 9.86 -2.30
CA PHE A 16 -5.78 9.59 -2.62
C PHE A 16 -6.44 8.53 -1.71
N ASP A 17 -5.71 7.82 -0.85
CA ASP A 17 -6.22 6.63 -0.15
C ASP A 17 -7.42 6.92 0.76
N PHE A 18 -7.42 8.10 1.39
CA PHE A 18 -8.52 8.57 2.25
C PHE A 18 -9.60 9.35 1.48
N GLY A 19 -9.55 9.34 0.15
CA GLY A 19 -10.50 9.99 -0.74
C GLY A 19 -10.21 11.48 -1.00
N GLN A 20 -10.83 12.00 -2.06
CA GLN A 20 -10.55 13.37 -2.55
C GLN A 20 -10.94 14.45 -1.55
N GLU A 21 -11.97 14.25 -0.74
CA GLU A 21 -12.41 15.25 0.24
C GLU A 21 -11.38 15.44 1.35
N GLU A 22 -10.75 14.36 1.82
CA GLU A 22 -9.70 14.46 2.82
C GLU A 22 -8.42 15.06 2.23
N LEU A 23 -8.06 14.67 1.01
CA LEU A 23 -6.95 15.27 0.28
C LEU A 23 -7.14 16.78 0.09
N LYS A 24 -8.36 17.24 -0.27
CA LYS A 24 -8.69 18.68 -0.40
C LYS A 24 -8.47 19.42 0.92
N LYS A 25 -8.83 18.84 2.07
CA LYS A 25 -8.57 19.45 3.38
C LYS A 25 -7.07 19.57 3.65
N ARG A 26 -6.31 18.50 3.41
CA ARG A 26 -4.84 18.51 3.58
C ARG A 26 -4.16 19.54 2.68
N MET A 27 -4.60 19.67 1.42
CA MET A 27 -4.11 20.71 0.51
C MET A 27 -4.47 22.13 0.98
N ALA A 28 -5.63 22.33 1.61
CA ALA A 28 -6.03 23.63 2.16
C ALA A 28 -5.21 24.04 3.40
N GLU A 29 -4.67 23.06 4.14
CA GLU A 29 -3.77 23.29 5.28
C GLU A 29 -2.31 23.49 4.87
N ALA A 30 -1.94 23.13 3.65
CA ALA A 30 -0.57 23.24 3.16
C ALA A 30 -0.19 24.72 2.90
N GLU A 31 0.92 25.15 3.49
CA GLU A 31 1.49 26.50 3.26
C GLU A 31 2.42 26.54 2.04
N PHE A 32 2.42 25.47 1.25
CA PHE A 32 3.23 25.27 0.07
C PHE A 32 2.39 24.71 -1.08
N PRO A 33 2.80 24.96 -2.33
CA PRO A 33 2.07 24.47 -3.49
C PRO A 33 2.12 22.94 -3.61
N VAL A 34 0.95 22.33 -3.82
CA VAL A 34 0.80 20.92 -4.16
C VAL A 34 0.63 20.77 -5.68
N LEU A 35 1.46 19.92 -6.27
CA LEU A 35 1.66 19.83 -7.72
C LEU A 35 1.06 18.54 -8.29
N GLY A 36 0.57 18.63 -9.54
CA GLY A 36 0.03 17.50 -10.29
C GLY A 36 -0.36 17.90 -11.71
N ALA A 37 0.64 18.19 -12.54
CA ALA A 37 0.47 18.73 -13.90
C ALA A 37 -0.34 17.82 -14.83
N ASN A 38 -0.27 16.51 -14.62
CA ASN A 38 -0.97 15.51 -15.41
C ASN A 38 -2.25 14.98 -14.74
N VAL A 39 -2.71 15.62 -13.67
CA VAL A 39 -3.96 15.28 -12.96
C VAL A 39 -5.04 16.30 -13.30
N GLU A 40 -6.07 15.87 -14.02
CA GLU A 40 -7.23 16.68 -14.37
C GLU A 40 -8.42 16.36 -13.44
N GLY A 41 -9.27 17.36 -13.18
CA GLY A 41 -10.45 17.22 -12.32
C GLY A 41 -10.25 17.69 -10.86
N MET A 42 -9.05 18.14 -10.50
CA MET A 42 -8.74 18.65 -9.15
C MET A 42 -8.16 20.07 -9.19
N GLY A 43 -9.02 21.08 -9.06
CA GLY A 43 -8.66 22.48 -9.29
C GLY A 43 -7.69 23.11 -8.29
N GLN A 44 -7.44 22.48 -7.14
CA GLN A 44 -6.48 22.95 -6.14
C GLN A 44 -5.02 22.70 -6.54
N LEU A 45 -4.78 21.78 -7.47
CA LEU A 45 -3.43 21.43 -7.90
C LEU A 45 -2.84 22.51 -8.79
N LYS A 46 -1.57 22.83 -8.54
CA LYS A 46 -0.77 23.60 -9.47
C LYS A 46 -0.04 22.65 -10.42
N GLN A 47 0.13 23.05 -11.67
CA GLN A 47 0.87 22.23 -12.62
C GLN A 47 2.38 22.42 -12.42
N TYR A 48 2.80 23.65 -12.17
CA TYR A 48 4.18 24.00 -11.85
C TYR A 48 4.25 25.19 -10.91
N VAL A 49 5.43 25.41 -10.33
CA VAL A 49 5.80 26.65 -9.65
C VAL A 49 7.04 27.24 -10.30
N LEU A 50 7.09 28.57 -10.36
CA LEU A 50 8.26 29.31 -10.80
C LEU A 50 8.94 29.91 -9.58
N LYS A 51 10.25 29.74 -9.50
CA LYS A 51 11.11 30.27 -8.44
C LYS A 51 12.25 31.05 -9.07
N GLU A 52 12.73 32.06 -8.37
CA GLU A 52 13.98 32.72 -8.69
C GLU A 52 14.96 32.48 -7.54
N MET A 53 16.12 31.94 -7.85
CA MET A 53 17.15 31.57 -6.86
C MET A 53 18.49 32.12 -7.34
N GLY A 54 19.01 33.14 -6.66
CA GLY A 54 20.28 33.77 -7.04
C GLY A 54 20.31 34.27 -8.49
N GLY A 55 19.19 34.81 -8.99
CA GLY A 55 19.05 35.28 -10.38
C GLY A 55 18.82 34.18 -11.43
N THR A 56 18.73 32.91 -11.02
CA THR A 56 18.34 31.80 -11.90
C THR A 56 16.85 31.56 -11.80
N ARG A 57 16.15 31.52 -12.93
CA ARG A 57 14.71 31.21 -13.01
C ARG A 57 14.52 29.70 -13.12
N VAL A 58 13.82 29.11 -12.16
CA VAL A 58 13.61 27.66 -12.07
C VAL A 58 12.12 27.36 -12.18
N ALA A 59 11.74 26.44 -13.06
CA ALA A 59 10.44 25.80 -13.03
C ALA A 59 10.52 24.47 -12.27
N ILE A 60 9.54 24.22 -11.39
CA ILE A 60 9.33 22.91 -10.77
C ILE A 60 7.98 22.40 -11.24
N ILE A 61 7.97 21.35 -12.05
CA ILE A 61 6.76 20.74 -12.64
C ILE A 61 6.49 19.43 -11.92
N GLY A 62 5.27 19.25 -11.39
CA GLY A 62 4.90 18.02 -10.69
C GLY A 62 4.23 17.01 -11.60
N VAL A 63 4.66 15.75 -11.62
CA VAL A 63 3.97 14.67 -12.35
C VAL A 63 3.73 13.46 -11.46
N VAL A 64 2.57 12.84 -11.64
CA VAL A 64 2.08 11.69 -10.86
C VAL A 64 1.99 10.47 -11.78
N THR A 65 2.24 9.26 -11.26
CA THR A 65 2.03 8.03 -12.04
C THR A 65 0.61 7.95 -12.63
N GLU A 66 0.50 7.66 -13.93
CA GLU A 66 -0.79 7.48 -14.59
C GLU A 66 -1.53 6.22 -14.11
N TYR A 67 -0.81 5.32 -13.45
CA TYR A 67 -1.32 4.10 -12.83
C TYR A 67 -1.92 4.33 -11.42
N THR A 68 -2.07 5.58 -10.98
CA THR A 68 -2.71 5.92 -9.69
C THR A 68 -4.09 5.25 -9.52
N PRO A 69 -4.98 5.22 -10.55
CA PRO A 69 -6.27 4.53 -10.42
C PRO A 69 -6.20 3.01 -10.17
N GLU A 70 -5.05 2.40 -10.42
CA GLU A 70 -4.79 0.98 -10.15
C GLU A 70 -4.12 0.75 -8.79
N SER A 71 -3.53 1.81 -8.22
CA SER A 71 -2.77 1.77 -6.96
C SER A 71 -3.61 2.13 -5.73
N THR A 72 -4.75 2.80 -5.92
CA THR A 72 -5.74 3.11 -4.87
C THR A 72 -7.12 2.56 -5.24
N HIS A 73 -8.08 2.63 -4.32
CA HIS A 73 -9.45 2.23 -4.64
C HIS A 73 -10.04 3.18 -5.69
N SER A 74 -10.57 2.64 -6.78
CA SER A 74 -11.12 3.43 -7.92
C SER A 74 -12.11 4.54 -7.54
N ARG A 75 -12.90 4.36 -6.47
CA ARG A 75 -13.82 5.37 -5.92
C ARG A 75 -13.09 6.65 -5.48
N ASN A 76 -11.87 6.51 -4.99
CA ASN A 76 -11.06 7.61 -4.46
C ASN A 76 -10.60 8.56 -5.55
N VAL A 77 -10.53 8.10 -6.80
CA VAL A 77 -10.08 8.89 -7.96
C VAL A 77 -11.18 9.07 -9.01
N ALA A 78 -12.43 8.73 -8.66
CA ALA A 78 -13.57 8.88 -9.56
C ALA A 78 -13.69 10.33 -10.08
N GLY A 79 -13.81 10.48 -11.40
CA GLY A 79 -13.89 11.79 -12.06
C GLY A 79 -12.55 12.50 -12.26
N LEU A 80 -11.44 11.94 -11.76
CA LEU A 80 -10.10 12.42 -12.08
C LEU A 80 -9.56 11.69 -13.31
N LYS A 81 -8.73 12.39 -14.08
CA LYS A 81 -8.00 11.81 -15.21
C LYS A 81 -6.51 12.02 -15.01
N PHE A 82 -5.75 10.95 -15.18
CA PHE A 82 -4.29 10.95 -15.10
C PHE A 82 -3.75 10.76 -16.52
N SER A 83 -3.15 11.81 -17.07
CA SER A 83 -2.59 11.79 -18.42
C SER A 83 -1.15 11.25 -18.40
N PRO A 84 -0.64 10.68 -19.51
CA PRO A 84 0.73 10.19 -19.59
C PRO A 84 1.75 11.30 -19.24
N PRO A 85 2.65 11.08 -18.26
CA PRO A 85 3.58 12.13 -17.81
C PRO A 85 4.45 12.68 -18.94
N ALA A 86 4.92 11.84 -19.86
CA ALA A 86 5.74 12.26 -20.99
C ALA A 86 5.03 13.26 -21.91
N ASP A 87 3.74 13.04 -22.20
CA ASP A 87 2.95 13.92 -23.06
C ASP A 87 2.69 15.27 -22.39
N THR A 88 2.34 15.24 -21.12
CA THR A 88 2.18 16.45 -20.31
C THR A 88 3.48 17.27 -20.26
N LEU A 89 4.61 16.62 -19.97
CA LEU A 89 5.91 17.30 -19.88
C LEU A 89 6.33 17.91 -21.22
N ARG A 90 6.13 17.23 -22.36
CA ARG A 90 6.39 17.81 -23.69
C ARG A 90 5.61 19.11 -23.94
N GLY A 91 4.40 19.22 -23.40
CA GLY A 91 3.62 20.46 -23.37
C GLY A 91 4.37 21.57 -22.63
N TYR A 92 4.76 21.32 -21.39
CA TYR A 92 5.44 22.30 -20.54
C TYR A 92 6.85 22.65 -21.00
N MET A 93 7.59 21.70 -21.61
CA MET A 93 8.90 22.01 -22.19
C MET A 93 8.78 23.07 -23.29
N ARG A 94 7.67 23.06 -24.07
CA ARG A 94 7.40 24.09 -25.08
C ARG A 94 6.94 25.40 -24.45
N GLU A 95 6.07 25.35 -23.45
CA GLU A 95 5.53 26.54 -22.77
C GLU A 95 6.63 27.33 -22.04
N LEU A 96 7.55 26.64 -21.38
CA LEU A 96 8.48 27.24 -20.42
C LEU A 96 9.88 27.52 -21.00
N LYS A 97 10.18 27.04 -22.21
CA LYS A 97 11.52 27.07 -22.84
C LYS A 97 12.26 28.41 -22.70
N ASP A 98 11.59 29.52 -22.94
CA ASP A 98 12.20 30.87 -22.93
C ASP A 98 11.88 31.66 -21.64
N ARG A 99 11.12 31.04 -20.71
CA ARG A 99 10.63 31.66 -19.48
C ARG A 99 11.49 31.32 -18.27
N VAL A 100 12.20 30.19 -18.32
CA VAL A 100 13.05 29.70 -17.25
C VAL A 100 14.41 29.27 -17.79
N ASP A 101 15.37 29.19 -16.88
CA ASP A 101 16.73 28.77 -17.17
C ASP A 101 16.90 27.27 -16.86
N ILE A 102 16.28 26.80 -15.76
CA ILE A 102 16.33 25.40 -15.31
C ILE A 102 14.92 24.82 -15.15
N ILE A 103 14.74 23.58 -15.60
CA ILE A 103 13.52 22.81 -15.42
C ILE A 103 13.78 21.60 -14.52
N VAL A 104 13.13 21.60 -13.37
CA VAL A 104 13.06 20.48 -12.43
C VAL A 104 11.71 19.80 -12.58
N VAL A 105 11.71 18.48 -12.76
CA VAL A 105 10.52 17.64 -12.67
C VAL A 105 10.51 16.99 -11.29
N LEU A 106 9.47 17.29 -10.50
CA LEU A 106 9.20 16.61 -9.24
C LEU A 106 8.24 15.45 -9.53
N SER A 107 8.75 14.23 -9.51
CA SER A 107 8.06 13.04 -10.04
C SER A 107 7.65 12.07 -8.94
N HIS A 108 6.43 11.55 -9.06
CA HIS A 108 5.97 10.36 -8.35
C HIS A 108 5.59 9.24 -9.35
N CYS A 109 6.48 8.96 -10.30
CA CYS A 109 6.28 7.93 -11.33
C CYS A 109 7.10 6.66 -11.12
N GLY A 110 8.17 6.72 -10.33
CA GLY A 110 9.06 5.59 -10.05
C GLY A 110 10.35 5.65 -10.88
N TYR A 111 11.43 5.07 -10.36
CA TYR A 111 12.78 5.27 -10.91
C TYR A 111 12.92 4.78 -12.36
N SER A 112 12.32 3.64 -12.71
CA SER A 112 12.33 3.13 -14.08
C SER A 112 11.61 4.09 -15.04
N GLU A 113 10.47 4.64 -14.61
CA GLU A 113 9.70 5.61 -15.40
C GLU A 113 10.45 6.94 -15.52
N ASP A 114 11.07 7.42 -14.44
CA ASP A 114 11.89 8.64 -14.44
C ASP A 114 13.05 8.55 -15.45
N ARG A 115 13.66 7.36 -15.59
CA ARG A 115 14.68 7.13 -16.63
C ARG A 115 14.11 7.16 -18.03
N LEU A 116 12.90 6.63 -18.24
CA LEU A 116 12.20 6.71 -19.53
C LEU A 116 11.82 8.16 -19.86
N LEU A 117 11.35 8.93 -18.89
CA LEU A 117 11.05 10.35 -19.06
C LEU A 117 12.31 11.15 -19.45
N ALA A 118 13.43 10.92 -18.76
CA ALA A 118 14.71 11.53 -19.11
C ALA A 118 15.18 11.16 -20.54
N ASP A 119 14.89 9.95 -21.00
CA ASP A 119 15.24 9.51 -22.36
C ASP A 119 14.34 10.14 -23.43
N GLN A 120 13.03 10.20 -23.17
CA GLN A 120 12.00 10.54 -24.16
C GLN A 120 11.62 12.03 -24.19
N VAL A 121 11.89 12.79 -23.13
CA VAL A 121 11.48 14.20 -23.01
C VAL A 121 12.72 15.09 -22.92
N ARG A 122 13.07 15.72 -24.05
CA ARG A 122 14.20 16.66 -24.12
C ARG A 122 13.88 17.96 -23.40
N GLY A 123 14.87 18.51 -22.69
CA GLY A 123 14.78 19.81 -22.02
C GLY A 123 14.57 19.72 -20.51
N ILE A 124 14.45 18.52 -19.94
CA ILE A 124 14.45 18.32 -18.49
C ILE A 124 15.90 18.38 -17.99
N ASP A 125 16.20 19.28 -17.05
CA ASP A 125 17.53 19.35 -16.44
C ASP A 125 17.67 18.36 -15.28
N VAL A 126 16.65 18.29 -14.42
CA VAL A 126 16.65 17.46 -13.22
C VAL A 126 15.30 16.76 -13.02
N ILE A 127 15.33 15.48 -12.62
CA ILE A 127 14.19 14.75 -12.08
C ILE A 127 14.48 14.42 -10.61
N VAL A 128 13.60 14.87 -9.72
CA VAL A 128 13.56 14.47 -8.31
C VAL A 128 12.42 13.47 -8.16
N GLY A 129 12.76 12.19 -8.10
CA GLY A 129 11.83 11.07 -8.17
C GLY A 129 11.30 10.56 -6.83
N GLY A 130 10.35 9.64 -6.90
CA GLY A 130 9.65 9.01 -5.78
C GLY A 130 9.05 7.65 -6.16
N HIS A 131 7.96 7.25 -5.50
CA HIS A 131 7.15 6.04 -5.76
C HIS A 131 7.84 4.68 -5.56
N SER A 132 8.97 4.45 -6.23
CA SER A 132 9.68 3.15 -6.28
C SER A 132 10.55 2.84 -5.06
N HIS A 133 10.64 3.76 -4.09
CA HIS A 133 11.50 3.65 -2.90
C HIS A 133 12.98 3.32 -3.21
N THR A 134 13.46 3.70 -4.40
CA THR A 134 14.83 3.44 -4.83
C THR A 134 15.83 4.24 -4.00
N LYS A 135 16.79 3.57 -3.36
CA LYS A 135 17.94 4.21 -2.72
C LYS A 135 19.00 4.53 -3.78
N LEU A 136 19.11 5.81 -4.17
CA LEU A 136 20.17 6.27 -5.07
C LEU A 136 21.26 7.00 -4.26
N GLU A 137 22.36 6.32 -3.97
CA GLU A 137 23.47 6.92 -3.21
C GLU A 137 24.12 8.12 -3.91
N LYS A 138 24.06 8.16 -5.25
CA LYS A 138 24.56 9.25 -6.08
C LYS A 138 23.59 9.58 -7.21
N PRO A 139 23.58 10.83 -7.72
CA PRO A 139 22.76 11.20 -8.87
C PRO A 139 23.13 10.38 -10.11
N VAL A 140 22.11 10.00 -10.88
CA VAL A 140 22.27 9.24 -12.14
C VAL A 140 21.95 10.15 -13.31
N ARG A 141 22.78 10.12 -14.36
CA ARG A 141 22.57 10.93 -15.57
C ARG A 141 22.04 10.07 -16.71
N VAL A 142 20.94 10.51 -17.35
CA VAL A 142 20.34 9.88 -18.52
C VAL A 142 20.06 10.98 -19.56
N ASN A 143 20.63 10.85 -20.76
CA ASN A 143 20.46 11.82 -21.87
C ASN A 143 20.58 13.30 -21.52
N GLY A 144 21.47 13.62 -20.57
CA GLY A 144 21.71 14.99 -20.12
C GLY A 144 20.98 15.36 -18.84
N THR A 145 19.87 14.70 -18.52
CA THR A 145 19.05 14.90 -17.31
C THR A 145 19.66 14.21 -16.09
N ILE A 146 19.66 14.89 -14.95
CA ILE A 146 20.13 14.37 -13.67
C ILE A 146 18.94 13.81 -12.88
N ILE A 147 19.03 12.59 -12.38
CA ILE A 147 17.97 11.91 -11.64
C ILE A 147 18.45 11.61 -10.22
N VAL A 148 17.64 11.98 -9.23
CA VAL A 148 17.86 11.68 -7.81
C VAL A 148 16.60 11.12 -7.17
N GLN A 149 16.76 10.30 -6.12
CA GLN A 149 15.67 9.77 -5.30
C GLN A 149 16.20 9.47 -3.90
N ALA A 150 15.42 9.82 -2.87
CA ALA A 150 15.86 9.82 -1.47
C ALA A 150 15.34 8.63 -0.65
N TRP A 151 15.34 7.43 -1.23
CA TRP A 151 14.87 6.20 -0.56
C TRP A 151 13.42 6.34 -0.04
N GLU A 152 13.14 5.99 1.22
CA GLU A 152 11.78 5.93 1.80
C GLU A 152 11.75 6.33 3.28
N HIS A 153 10.55 6.59 3.81
CA HIS A 153 10.24 6.73 5.25
C HIS A 153 11.06 7.76 6.03
N GLY A 154 11.67 8.74 5.35
CA GLY A 154 12.55 9.70 5.99
C GLY A 154 13.84 9.07 6.54
N LYS A 155 14.26 7.91 6.02
CA LYS A 155 15.55 7.27 6.38
C LYS A 155 16.75 8.05 5.81
N ALA A 156 16.53 8.87 4.78
CA ALA A 156 17.55 9.73 4.21
C ALA A 156 16.97 11.05 3.71
N LEU A 157 17.80 12.09 3.70
CA LEU A 157 17.57 13.35 3.00
C LEU A 157 18.44 13.38 1.74
N GLY A 158 17.83 13.56 0.57
CA GLY A 158 18.57 13.73 -0.68
C GLY A 158 19.07 15.15 -0.84
N VAL A 159 20.36 15.32 -1.08
CA VAL A 159 21.00 16.61 -1.34
C VAL A 159 21.58 16.59 -2.75
N LEU A 160 21.21 17.57 -3.57
CA LEU A 160 21.74 17.78 -4.92
C LEU A 160 22.14 19.25 -5.08
N ASP A 161 23.44 19.49 -5.12
CA ASP A 161 24.02 20.79 -5.38
C ASP A 161 24.22 20.97 -6.88
N LEU A 162 23.74 22.10 -7.41
CA LEU A 162 23.86 22.47 -8.82
C LEU A 162 24.65 23.78 -8.94
N THR A 163 25.73 23.77 -9.72
CA THR A 163 26.42 25.00 -10.10
C THR A 163 25.86 25.48 -11.43
N VAL A 164 25.24 26.67 -11.42
CA VAL A 164 24.63 27.28 -12.60
C VAL A 164 25.47 28.46 -13.09
N ARG A 165 25.75 28.52 -14.40
CA ARG A 165 26.39 29.66 -15.08
C ARG A 165 25.64 29.96 -16.37
N GLU A 166 25.32 31.23 -16.59
CA GLU A 166 24.58 31.68 -17.78
C GLU A 166 23.30 30.87 -18.03
N GLY A 167 22.58 30.56 -16.94
CA GLY A 167 21.34 29.80 -16.98
C GLY A 167 21.49 28.30 -17.27
N LYS A 168 22.70 27.73 -17.21
CA LYS A 168 22.95 26.30 -17.46
C LYS A 168 23.69 25.63 -16.31
N ILE A 169 23.36 24.37 -16.04
CA ILE A 169 24.10 23.53 -15.08
C ILE A 169 25.46 23.18 -15.69
N VAL A 170 26.54 23.59 -15.02
CA VAL A 170 27.93 23.29 -15.43
C VAL A 170 28.59 22.22 -14.56
N GLU A 171 28.11 22.05 -13.33
CA GLU A 171 28.61 21.05 -12.38
C GLU A 171 27.48 20.65 -11.44
N TYR A 172 27.49 19.40 -10.96
CA TYR A 172 26.59 18.93 -9.92
C TYR A 172 27.29 17.92 -9.00
N ALA A 173 26.85 17.90 -7.74
CA ALA A 173 27.23 16.91 -6.75
C ALA A 173 25.99 16.51 -5.96
N GLY A 174 25.87 15.25 -5.57
CA GLY A 174 24.75 14.83 -4.74
C GLY A 174 25.06 13.58 -3.94
N HIS A 175 24.34 13.45 -2.84
CA HIS A 175 24.47 12.36 -1.87
C HIS A 175 23.16 12.17 -1.10
N LEU A 176 23.09 11.07 -0.35
CA LEU A 176 22.05 10.85 0.65
C LEU A 176 22.66 11.10 2.04
N GLU A 177 22.06 12.00 2.80
CA GLU A 177 22.31 12.13 4.23
C GLU A 177 21.39 11.16 4.97
N GLU A 178 21.92 10.05 5.47
CA GLU A 178 21.13 9.10 6.25
C GLU A 178 20.72 9.71 7.59
N ILE A 179 19.42 9.67 7.87
CA ILE A 179 18.84 10.25 9.07
C ILE A 179 18.91 9.20 10.17
N MET A 180 19.90 9.36 11.04
CA MET A 180 20.06 8.55 12.25
C MET A 180 19.43 9.30 13.45
N PRO A 181 18.52 8.66 14.20
CA PRO A 181 18.00 9.26 15.43
C PRO A 181 19.15 9.46 16.43
N VAL A 182 19.48 10.71 16.71
CA VAL A 182 20.44 11.09 17.74
C VAL A 182 19.67 11.84 18.81
N ALA A 183 19.76 11.33 20.05
CA ALA A 183 19.14 11.98 21.19
C ALA A 183 19.57 13.46 21.28
N ASP A 184 18.63 14.33 21.63
CA ASP A 184 18.83 15.77 21.85
C ASP A 184 19.22 16.61 20.62
N LEU A 185 19.22 16.05 19.40
CA LEU A 185 19.36 16.81 18.14
C LEU A 185 18.03 17.14 17.46
N GLU A 186 16.91 16.66 18.01
CA GLU A 186 15.57 16.92 17.45
C GLU A 186 15.18 18.40 17.57
N ASP A 187 14.60 18.96 16.50
CA ASP A 187 14.05 20.30 16.54
C ASP A 187 12.88 20.37 17.53
N LYS A 188 12.98 21.25 18.53
CA LYS A 188 11.98 21.35 19.62
C LYS A 188 10.59 21.73 19.13
N THR A 189 10.48 22.48 18.02
CA THR A 189 9.19 22.86 17.45
C THR A 189 8.53 21.66 16.78
N VAL A 190 9.30 20.90 15.98
CA VAL A 190 8.82 19.67 15.35
C VAL A 190 8.52 18.61 16.41
N GLY A 191 9.37 18.45 17.42
CA GLY A 191 9.18 17.51 18.54
C GLY A 191 7.85 17.72 19.26
N LYS A 192 7.46 18.97 19.53
CA LYS A 192 6.15 19.30 20.12
C LYS A 192 4.97 18.91 19.22
N ILE A 193 5.11 19.09 17.90
CA ILE A 193 4.08 18.66 16.94
C ILE A 193 3.95 17.13 17.00
N VAL A 194 5.07 16.41 16.97
CA VAL A 194 5.10 14.94 17.06
C VAL A 194 4.46 14.47 18.37
N GLU A 195 4.82 15.07 19.51
CA GLU A 195 4.24 14.74 20.82
C GLU A 195 2.73 14.96 20.85
N GLN A 196 2.24 16.09 20.33
CA GLN A 196 0.81 16.37 20.25
C GLN A 196 0.05 15.32 19.44
N TYR A 197 0.61 14.85 18.32
CA TYR A 197 -0.03 13.81 17.51
C TYR A 197 0.14 12.42 18.10
N ARG A 198 1.25 12.15 18.81
CA ARG A 198 1.42 10.94 19.61
C ARG A 198 0.33 10.85 20.68
N ASP A 199 0.07 11.92 21.43
CA ASP A 199 -1.00 11.95 22.43
C ASP A 199 -2.38 11.69 21.82
N LYS A 200 -2.66 12.25 20.64
CA LYS A 200 -3.90 11.98 19.90
C LYS A 200 -3.98 10.52 19.45
N GLY A 201 -2.89 9.99 18.93
CA GLY A 201 -2.75 8.59 18.54
C GLY A 201 -2.97 7.65 19.72
N ASP A 202 -2.36 7.93 20.86
CA ASP A 202 -2.50 7.15 22.08
C ASP A 202 -3.95 7.18 22.60
N LYS A 203 -4.62 8.34 22.53
CA LYS A 203 -6.05 8.44 22.87
C LYS A 203 -6.91 7.61 21.94
N ALA A 204 -6.69 7.70 20.62
CA ALA A 204 -7.43 6.92 19.63
C ALA A 204 -7.16 5.41 19.77
N ALA A 205 -5.91 5.03 20.05
CA ALA A 205 -5.51 3.65 20.30
C ALA A 205 -6.17 3.07 21.57
N ASN A 206 -6.38 3.90 22.59
CA ASN A 206 -7.05 3.49 23.83
C ASN A 206 -8.57 3.62 23.80
N GLU A 207 -9.17 4.11 22.72
CA GLU A 207 -10.63 4.19 22.58
C GLU A 207 -11.26 2.80 22.68
N VAL A 208 -12.30 2.66 23.51
CA VAL A 208 -13.11 1.44 23.58
C VAL A 208 -14.03 1.42 22.37
N ILE A 209 -13.87 0.41 21.52
CA ILE A 209 -14.59 0.27 20.25
C ILE A 209 -15.67 -0.83 20.30
N GLY A 210 -15.69 -1.65 21.35
CA GLY A 210 -16.72 -2.66 21.55
C GLY A 210 -16.45 -3.53 22.78
N THR A 211 -17.23 -4.60 22.94
CA THR A 211 -17.08 -5.59 24.01
C THR A 211 -17.08 -7.01 23.46
N ALA A 212 -16.08 -7.81 23.80
CA ALA A 212 -16.00 -9.23 23.50
C ALA A 212 -16.75 -10.06 24.57
N THR A 213 -17.65 -10.94 24.14
CA THR A 213 -18.38 -11.84 25.07
C THR A 213 -17.57 -13.06 25.49
N VAL A 214 -16.54 -13.41 24.72
CA VAL A 214 -15.60 -14.52 24.91
C VAL A 214 -14.18 -14.08 24.56
N ASP A 215 -13.17 -14.88 24.89
CA ASP A 215 -11.83 -14.71 24.34
C ASP A 215 -11.82 -15.10 22.85
N PHE A 216 -11.22 -14.26 22.00
CA PHE A 216 -10.96 -14.54 20.59
C PHE A 216 -9.50 -14.95 20.43
N GLU A 217 -9.28 -16.26 20.30
CA GLU A 217 -7.98 -16.89 20.52
C GLU A 217 -7.06 -16.88 19.29
N ALA A 218 -5.82 -16.45 19.49
CA ALA A 218 -4.76 -16.50 18.49
C ALA A 218 -3.79 -17.69 18.66
N GLU A 219 -3.72 -18.34 19.82
CA GLU A 219 -2.67 -19.32 20.16
C GLU A 219 -2.51 -20.44 19.12
N ASN A 220 -3.61 -20.88 18.51
CA ASN A 220 -3.64 -22.03 17.60
C ASN A 220 -3.88 -21.69 16.13
N VAL A 221 -3.80 -20.41 15.75
CA VAL A 221 -4.07 -19.93 14.38
C VAL A 221 -3.15 -20.53 13.32
N ARG A 222 -2.03 -21.12 13.74
CA ARG A 222 -1.04 -21.77 12.86
C ARG A 222 -1.19 -23.29 12.73
N ARG A 223 -2.22 -23.87 13.37
CA ARG A 223 -2.41 -25.33 13.46
C ARG A 223 -3.83 -25.79 13.20
N GLN A 224 -4.81 -24.96 13.54
CA GLN A 224 -6.23 -25.26 13.41
C GLN A 224 -7.04 -23.97 13.24
N GLY A 225 -8.32 -24.10 12.87
CA GLY A 225 -9.25 -22.98 12.88
C GLY A 225 -9.43 -22.42 14.29
N THR A 226 -9.39 -21.09 14.43
CA THR A 226 -9.72 -20.41 15.69
C THR A 226 -10.87 -19.44 15.51
N ASN A 227 -11.55 -19.07 16.59
CA ASN A 227 -12.66 -18.13 16.53
C ASN A 227 -12.22 -16.73 16.09
N LEU A 228 -10.99 -16.32 16.40
CA LEU A 228 -10.42 -15.08 15.88
C LEU A 228 -10.11 -15.19 14.39
N GLY A 229 -9.53 -16.30 13.94
CA GLY A 229 -9.25 -16.54 12.53
C GLY A 229 -10.51 -16.58 11.68
N ASP A 230 -11.54 -17.29 12.16
CA ASP A 230 -12.86 -17.36 11.53
C ASP A 230 -13.54 -15.99 11.45
N LEU A 231 -13.47 -15.18 12.53
CA LEU A 231 -13.99 -13.82 12.54
C LEU A 231 -13.30 -12.93 11.50
N ILE A 232 -11.97 -12.90 11.47
CA ILE A 232 -11.25 -12.04 10.52
C ILE A 232 -11.51 -12.49 9.09
N ALA A 233 -11.54 -13.80 8.84
CA ALA A 233 -11.89 -14.33 7.52
C ALA A 233 -13.34 -13.97 7.12
N ASP A 234 -14.30 -13.96 8.06
CA ASP A 234 -15.66 -13.49 7.81
C ASP A 234 -15.71 -12.03 7.41
N ILE A 235 -14.97 -11.17 8.12
CA ILE A 235 -14.86 -9.74 7.80
C ILE A 235 -14.28 -9.54 6.40
N VAL A 236 -13.16 -10.21 6.10
CA VAL A 236 -12.48 -10.17 4.79
C VAL A 236 -13.42 -10.60 3.66
N ARG A 237 -14.14 -11.71 3.85
CA ARG A 237 -15.13 -12.20 2.88
C ARG A 237 -16.29 -11.23 2.70
N GLN A 238 -16.86 -10.73 3.81
CA GLN A 238 -18.02 -9.83 3.77
C GLN A 238 -17.68 -8.51 3.06
N VAL A 239 -16.54 -7.91 3.37
CA VAL A 239 -16.13 -6.60 2.83
C VAL A 239 -15.83 -6.68 1.34
N SER A 240 -15.20 -7.78 0.89
CA SER A 240 -14.89 -8.00 -0.52
C SER A 240 -16.07 -8.53 -1.35
N GLY A 241 -17.10 -9.08 -0.72
CA GLY A 241 -18.19 -9.78 -1.40
C GLY A 241 -17.77 -11.11 -2.06
N ALA A 242 -16.63 -11.68 -1.64
CA ALA A 242 -16.07 -12.90 -2.21
C ALA A 242 -16.87 -14.17 -1.85
N ASP A 243 -16.73 -15.22 -2.66
CA ASP A 243 -17.32 -16.54 -2.38
C ASP A 243 -16.70 -17.15 -1.13
N ALA A 244 -15.38 -17.02 -0.98
CA ALA A 244 -14.58 -17.52 0.13
C ALA A 244 -13.49 -16.52 0.54
N ALA A 245 -12.95 -16.67 1.74
CA ALA A 245 -11.73 -16.00 2.17
C ALA A 245 -10.71 -16.99 2.73
N ILE A 246 -9.44 -16.73 2.45
CA ILE A 246 -8.29 -17.46 2.97
C ILE A 246 -7.28 -16.43 3.47
N ILE A 247 -6.98 -16.46 4.77
CA ILE A 247 -5.95 -15.61 5.38
C ILE A 247 -4.95 -16.48 6.14
N ASN A 248 -3.67 -16.09 6.17
CA ASN A 248 -2.62 -16.82 6.84
C ASN A 248 -2.66 -16.54 8.35
N GLY A 249 -2.60 -17.60 9.16
CA GLY A 249 -2.54 -17.50 10.62
C GLY A 249 -1.34 -16.69 11.12
N GLY A 250 -0.26 -16.61 10.34
CA GLY A 250 0.91 -15.78 10.60
C GLY A 250 0.59 -14.28 10.74
N GLY A 251 -0.47 -13.81 10.08
CA GLY A 251 -0.96 -12.43 10.17
C GLY A 251 -1.68 -12.10 11.47
N ILE A 252 -2.14 -13.11 12.23
CA ILE A 252 -2.91 -12.94 13.48
C ILE A 252 -1.96 -13.14 14.66
N ARG A 253 -1.76 -12.09 15.48
CA ARG A 253 -0.62 -12.01 16.40
C ARG A 253 -0.96 -12.00 17.88
N ALA A 254 -2.20 -11.70 18.25
CA ALA A 254 -2.62 -11.57 19.63
C ALA A 254 -4.07 -12.04 19.83
N THR A 255 -4.38 -12.49 21.05
CA THR A 255 -5.75 -12.81 21.49
C THR A 255 -6.46 -11.52 21.91
N ILE A 256 -7.72 -11.35 21.51
CA ILE A 256 -8.61 -10.34 22.11
C ILE A 256 -9.30 -10.99 23.30
N ARG A 257 -9.06 -10.48 24.51
CA ARG A 257 -9.66 -11.00 25.73
C ARG A 257 -11.11 -10.57 25.85
N LYS A 258 -11.92 -11.41 26.50
CA LYS A 258 -13.28 -11.08 26.91
C LYS A 258 -13.29 -9.76 27.69
N GLY A 259 -14.28 -8.92 27.41
CA GLY A 259 -14.42 -7.59 28.01
C GLY A 259 -14.27 -6.47 27.00
N GLU A 260 -13.86 -5.29 27.45
CA GLU A 260 -13.66 -4.13 26.56
C GLU A 260 -12.63 -4.43 25.48
N ILE A 261 -12.97 -4.07 24.25
CA ILE A 261 -12.06 -4.10 23.10
C ILE A 261 -11.65 -2.67 22.80
N ARG A 262 -10.35 -2.40 22.73
CA ARG A 262 -9.79 -1.11 22.33
C ARG A 262 -9.16 -1.19 20.95
N THR A 263 -9.02 -0.05 20.28
CA THR A 263 -8.37 0.04 18.96
C THR A 263 -6.98 -0.62 18.96
N LYS A 264 -6.18 -0.38 20.01
CA LYS A 264 -4.85 -0.97 20.17
C LYS A 264 -4.86 -2.50 20.24
N ASP A 265 -5.94 -3.09 20.73
CA ASP A 265 -6.05 -4.55 20.84
C ASP A 265 -6.16 -5.14 19.44
N VAL A 266 -6.95 -4.52 18.55
CA VAL A 266 -7.03 -4.92 17.13
C VAL A 266 -5.70 -4.71 16.41
N TYR A 267 -4.99 -3.62 16.70
CA TYR A 267 -3.66 -3.36 16.13
C TYR A 267 -2.63 -4.38 16.61
N ALA A 268 -2.74 -4.85 17.86
CA ALA A 268 -1.92 -5.95 18.36
C ALA A 268 -2.26 -7.28 17.68
N VAL A 269 -3.53 -7.51 17.28
CA VAL A 269 -3.92 -8.69 16.49
C VAL A 269 -3.36 -8.62 15.06
N LEU A 270 -3.49 -7.47 14.41
CA LEU A 270 -3.16 -7.23 12.99
C LEU A 270 -2.15 -6.08 12.86
N PRO A 271 -0.86 -6.30 13.21
CA PRO A 271 0.12 -5.21 13.27
C PRO A 271 0.70 -4.82 11.91
N PHE A 272 0.37 -5.55 10.85
CA PHE A 272 0.89 -5.30 9.51
C PHE A 272 -0.02 -4.32 8.75
N ASP A 273 0.60 -3.51 7.89
CA ASP A 273 -0.07 -2.59 6.96
C ASP A 273 -0.60 -3.36 5.74
N SER A 274 -1.40 -4.39 5.98
CA SER A 274 -2.00 -5.21 4.93
C SER A 274 -3.41 -4.76 4.61
N TYR A 275 -3.85 -4.95 3.37
CA TYR A 275 -5.21 -4.62 2.90
C TYR A 275 -5.88 -5.81 2.21
N ILE A 276 -7.20 -5.71 2.00
CA ILE A 276 -8.00 -6.81 1.44
C ILE A 276 -7.90 -6.82 -0.09
N VAL A 277 -7.65 -8.00 -0.66
CA VAL A 277 -7.66 -8.26 -2.10
C VAL A 277 -8.57 -9.46 -2.38
N ALA A 278 -9.36 -9.46 -3.44
CA ALA A 278 -10.09 -10.64 -3.90
C ALA A 278 -9.74 -11.00 -5.35
N ILE A 279 -9.51 -12.29 -5.57
CA ILE A 279 -8.91 -12.84 -6.78
C ILE A 279 -9.77 -14.00 -7.30
N LYS A 280 -10.01 -14.05 -8.61
CA LYS A 280 -10.61 -15.21 -9.28
C LYS A 280 -9.62 -16.37 -9.31
N LEU A 281 -9.98 -17.47 -8.66
CA LEU A 281 -9.25 -18.73 -8.68
C LEU A 281 -10.14 -19.87 -9.17
N SER A 282 -9.63 -20.73 -10.05
CA SER A 282 -10.26 -22.03 -10.31
C SER A 282 -10.21 -22.92 -9.06
N GLY A 283 -11.17 -23.83 -8.88
CA GLY A 283 -11.15 -24.78 -7.76
C GLY A 283 -9.83 -25.53 -7.61
N ARG A 284 -9.16 -25.91 -8.71
CA ARG A 284 -7.82 -26.53 -8.66
C ARG A 284 -6.78 -25.66 -7.96
N LEU A 285 -6.77 -24.36 -8.23
CA LEU A 285 -5.85 -23.41 -7.59
C LEU A 285 -6.21 -23.23 -6.11
N ILE A 286 -7.48 -23.34 -5.73
CA ILE A 286 -7.90 -23.33 -4.32
C ILE A 286 -7.37 -24.58 -3.60
N ILE A 287 -7.44 -25.76 -4.23
CA ILE A 287 -6.85 -26.99 -3.70
C ILE A 287 -5.34 -26.80 -3.46
N GLU A 288 -4.61 -26.31 -4.47
CA GLU A 288 -3.17 -26.06 -4.37
C GLU A 288 -2.83 -25.06 -3.24
N THR A 289 -3.61 -23.99 -3.11
CA THR A 289 -3.49 -22.99 -2.04
C THR A 289 -3.68 -23.61 -0.65
N LEU A 290 -4.72 -24.44 -0.45
CA LEU A 290 -4.96 -25.10 0.82
C LEU A 290 -3.89 -26.15 1.16
N GLU A 291 -3.47 -26.93 0.16
CA GLU A 291 -2.39 -27.92 0.29
C GLU A 291 -1.08 -27.26 0.74
N HIS A 292 -0.74 -26.11 0.15
CA HIS A 292 0.41 -25.32 0.58
C HIS A 292 0.25 -24.85 2.02
N GLY A 293 -0.91 -24.32 2.39
CA GLY A 293 -1.18 -23.83 3.73
C GLY A 293 -1.00 -24.90 4.83
N VAL A 294 -1.35 -26.16 4.56
CA VAL A 294 -1.19 -27.26 5.53
C VAL A 294 0.06 -28.12 5.31
N SER A 295 0.91 -27.77 4.34
CA SER A 295 2.08 -28.57 3.93
C SER A 295 3.12 -28.81 5.03
N ALA A 296 3.21 -27.90 6.00
CA ALA A 296 4.18 -27.93 7.10
C ALA A 296 3.53 -27.56 8.44
N VAL A 297 2.28 -28.00 8.67
CA VAL A 297 1.50 -27.67 9.88
C VAL A 297 2.21 -28.05 11.19
N GLU A 298 3.09 -29.04 11.16
CA GLU A 298 3.89 -29.49 12.30
C GLU A 298 4.97 -28.48 12.70
N GLN A 299 5.35 -27.58 11.78
CA GLN A 299 6.34 -26.53 12.00
C GLN A 299 5.70 -25.24 12.53
N GLU A 300 4.36 -25.17 12.60
CA GLU A 300 3.61 -24.03 13.13
C GLU A 300 4.01 -22.70 12.46
N GLU A 301 4.27 -22.76 11.15
CA GLU A 301 4.59 -21.59 10.36
C GLU A 301 3.36 -20.72 10.08
N GLY A 302 3.60 -19.46 9.69
CA GLY A 302 2.54 -18.50 9.42
C GLY A 302 1.56 -18.93 8.33
N ARG A 303 1.98 -19.81 7.42
CA ARG A 303 1.23 -20.22 6.23
C ARG A 303 -0.08 -20.95 6.50
N PHE A 304 -0.37 -21.46 7.70
CA PHE A 304 -1.62 -22.18 7.96
C PHE A 304 -2.86 -21.32 7.65
N PRO A 305 -3.87 -21.81 6.91
CA PRO A 305 -4.99 -20.99 6.48
C PRO A 305 -6.10 -20.92 7.55
N GLN A 306 -6.61 -19.71 7.79
CA GLN A 306 -7.92 -19.46 8.41
C GLN A 306 -8.92 -19.10 7.29
N VAL A 307 -10.18 -19.53 7.41
CA VAL A 307 -11.09 -19.58 6.25
C VAL A 307 -12.50 -19.06 6.56
N SER A 308 -13.17 -18.53 5.54
CA SER A 308 -14.61 -18.18 5.56
C SER A 308 -15.26 -18.49 4.22
N GLY A 309 -16.54 -18.85 4.21
CA GLY A 309 -17.25 -19.33 3.00
C GLY A 309 -16.73 -20.66 2.44
N LEU A 310 -15.70 -21.21 3.09
CA LEU A 310 -14.99 -22.43 2.73
C LEU A 310 -14.83 -23.29 3.99
N ALA A 311 -14.95 -24.60 3.82
CA ALA A 311 -14.61 -25.58 4.85
C ALA A 311 -13.78 -26.71 4.21
N PHE A 312 -12.86 -27.29 4.97
CA PHE A 312 -12.06 -28.43 4.50
C PHE A 312 -11.59 -29.31 5.65
N ALA A 313 -11.28 -30.57 5.32
CA ALA A 313 -10.58 -31.48 6.20
C ALA A 313 -9.10 -31.62 5.75
N TYR A 314 -8.19 -31.89 6.67
CA TYR A 314 -6.81 -32.20 6.33
C TYR A 314 -6.21 -33.29 7.21
N SER A 315 -5.29 -34.08 6.64
CA SER A 315 -4.53 -35.12 7.33
C SER A 315 -3.04 -34.77 7.34
N ALA A 316 -2.49 -34.55 8.54
CA ALA A 316 -1.06 -34.30 8.72
C ALA A 316 -0.20 -35.56 8.46
N SER A 317 -0.79 -36.76 8.56
CA SER A 317 -0.11 -38.03 8.29
C SER A 317 0.10 -38.27 6.79
N SER A 318 -0.65 -37.59 5.94
CA SER A 318 -0.49 -37.65 4.48
C SER A 318 0.71 -36.82 3.99
N PRO A 319 1.36 -37.22 2.88
CA PRO A 319 2.45 -36.45 2.30
C PRO A 319 2.02 -35.01 1.95
N PRO A 320 2.88 -33.99 2.13
CA PRO A 320 2.62 -32.62 1.68
C PRO A 320 2.19 -32.58 0.21
N GLY A 321 1.14 -31.82 -0.11
CA GLY A 321 0.54 -31.80 -1.45
C GLY A 321 -0.55 -32.86 -1.67
N SER A 322 -0.86 -33.67 -0.66
CA SER A 322 -1.99 -34.62 -0.67
C SER A 322 -2.67 -34.71 0.71
N ARG A 323 -2.62 -33.63 1.49
CA ARG A 323 -3.14 -33.55 2.85
C ARG A 323 -4.60 -33.14 2.91
N VAL A 324 -5.10 -32.36 1.95
CA VAL A 324 -6.44 -31.77 1.96
C VAL A 324 -7.48 -32.75 1.46
N ARG A 325 -8.64 -32.75 2.12
CA ARG A 325 -9.82 -33.60 1.84
C ARG A 325 -11.08 -32.76 1.99
N GLU A 326 -12.16 -33.20 1.33
CA GLU A 326 -13.53 -32.69 1.54
C GLU A 326 -13.63 -31.16 1.57
N ILE A 327 -13.27 -30.50 0.46
CA ILE A 327 -13.38 -29.04 0.37
C ILE A 327 -14.82 -28.69 -0.03
N LEU A 328 -15.45 -27.85 0.79
CA LEU A 328 -16.78 -27.30 0.55
C LEU A 328 -16.67 -25.78 0.38
N ILE A 329 -17.37 -25.21 -0.60
CA ILE A 329 -17.59 -23.77 -0.73
C ILE A 329 -19.09 -23.51 -0.61
N ASN A 330 -19.48 -22.66 0.34
CA ASN A 330 -20.87 -22.38 0.68
C ASN A 330 -21.72 -23.66 0.95
N GLY A 331 -21.10 -24.70 1.49
CA GLY A 331 -21.75 -25.99 1.80
C GLY A 331 -21.75 -27.01 0.67
N GLU A 332 -21.39 -26.63 -0.55
CA GLU A 332 -21.34 -27.52 -1.71
C GLU A 332 -19.92 -28.00 -1.99
N PRO A 333 -19.72 -29.25 -2.47
CA PRO A 333 -18.40 -29.73 -2.89
C PRO A 333 -17.74 -28.80 -3.91
N LEU A 334 -16.44 -28.54 -3.71
CA LEU A 334 -15.64 -27.75 -4.63
C LEU A 334 -15.59 -28.42 -6.02
N ASP A 335 -15.94 -27.65 -7.06
CA ASP A 335 -15.70 -28.05 -8.45
C ASP A 335 -14.29 -27.57 -8.87
N PRO A 336 -13.35 -28.48 -9.21
CA PRO A 336 -11.99 -28.11 -9.58
C PRO A 336 -11.88 -27.18 -10.80
N ASN A 337 -12.88 -27.20 -11.69
CA ASN A 337 -12.87 -26.46 -12.95
C ASN A 337 -13.64 -25.13 -12.89
N ARG A 338 -14.47 -24.93 -11.86
CA ARG A 338 -15.21 -23.69 -11.66
C ARG A 338 -14.30 -22.57 -11.12
N GLU A 339 -14.55 -21.34 -11.55
CA GLU A 339 -13.94 -20.15 -10.93
C GLU A 339 -14.74 -19.66 -9.72
N TYR A 340 -14.01 -19.23 -8.69
CA TYR A 340 -14.53 -18.64 -7.46
C TYR A 340 -13.77 -17.35 -7.17
N ILE A 341 -14.44 -16.40 -6.54
CA ILE A 341 -13.80 -15.20 -6.01
C ILE A 341 -13.30 -15.53 -4.60
N VAL A 342 -11.99 -15.45 -4.39
CA VAL A 342 -11.35 -15.74 -3.10
C VAL A 342 -10.67 -14.49 -2.58
N ALA A 343 -11.07 -14.05 -1.40
CA ALA A 343 -10.46 -12.92 -0.71
C ALA A 343 -9.29 -13.34 0.19
N THR A 344 -8.30 -12.47 0.28
CA THR A 344 -7.09 -12.65 1.10
C THR A 344 -6.50 -11.26 1.45
N ASN A 345 -5.31 -11.23 2.02
CA ASN A 345 -4.52 -10.01 2.19
C ASN A 345 -3.51 -9.83 1.05
N ASP A 346 -3.10 -8.58 0.80
CA ASP A 346 -2.13 -8.20 -0.24
C ASP A 346 -0.79 -8.95 -0.14
N PHE A 347 -0.30 -9.22 1.08
CA PHE A 347 0.92 -10.00 1.29
C PHE A 347 0.80 -11.42 0.71
N MET A 348 -0.30 -12.12 0.99
CA MET A 348 -0.58 -13.42 0.39
C MET A 348 -0.86 -13.30 -1.12
N ALA A 349 -1.58 -12.26 -1.53
CA ALA A 349 -1.87 -11.97 -2.95
C ALA A 349 -0.58 -11.87 -3.77
N ALA A 350 0.47 -11.26 -3.21
CA ALA A 350 1.81 -11.14 -3.81
C ALA A 350 2.66 -12.42 -3.70
N GLY A 351 2.16 -13.49 -3.08
CA GLY A 351 2.88 -14.75 -2.91
C GLY A 351 3.65 -14.92 -1.60
N GLY A 352 3.42 -14.03 -0.63
CA GLY A 352 3.94 -14.14 0.75
C GLY A 352 3.59 -15.47 1.41
N ASP A 353 4.38 -15.88 2.42
CA ASP A 353 4.30 -17.20 3.07
C ASP A 353 4.38 -18.40 2.09
N GLY A 354 4.89 -18.18 0.87
CA GLY A 354 5.03 -19.19 -0.17
C GLY A 354 3.75 -19.45 -0.98
N TYR A 355 2.72 -18.61 -0.85
CA TYR A 355 1.45 -18.71 -1.58
C TYR A 355 1.58 -18.33 -3.07
N THR A 356 2.49 -18.98 -3.80
CA THR A 356 2.81 -18.66 -5.20
C THR A 356 1.62 -18.77 -6.16
N THR A 357 0.58 -19.53 -5.81
CA THR A 357 -0.67 -19.61 -6.57
C THR A 357 -1.39 -18.27 -6.62
N PHE A 358 -1.43 -17.54 -5.51
CA PHE A 358 -1.93 -16.17 -5.49
C PHE A 358 -0.99 -15.25 -6.26
N GLY A 359 0.32 -15.29 -5.97
CA GLY A 359 1.33 -14.47 -6.65
C GLY A 359 1.27 -14.60 -8.18
N LYS A 360 1.19 -15.82 -8.72
CA LYS A 360 1.05 -16.06 -10.17
C LYS A 360 -0.28 -15.60 -10.74
N ALA A 361 -1.36 -15.66 -9.96
CA ALA A 361 -2.66 -15.15 -10.39
C ALA A 361 -2.67 -13.62 -10.49
N VAL A 362 -1.82 -12.95 -9.71
CA VAL A 362 -1.62 -11.49 -9.73
C VAL A 362 -0.52 -11.06 -10.72
N SER A 363 0.54 -11.86 -10.92
CA SER A 363 1.77 -11.50 -11.65
C SER A 363 1.95 -12.21 -13.02
N ALA A 364 0.92 -12.83 -13.60
CA ALA A 364 1.06 -13.56 -14.86
C ALA A 364 1.73 -12.68 -15.97
N PRO A 365 2.94 -13.03 -16.46
CA PRO A 365 3.61 -12.29 -17.51
C PRO A 365 3.13 -12.74 -18.89
N GLY A 366 2.68 -11.79 -19.71
CA GLY A 366 2.28 -11.99 -21.10
C GLY A 366 1.04 -11.16 -21.44
N ASP A 367 1.26 -10.09 -22.21
CA ASP A 367 0.27 -9.26 -22.90
C ASP A 367 -0.89 -8.70 -22.04
N ASP A 368 -0.78 -7.46 -21.56
CA ASP A 368 -1.96 -6.60 -21.34
C ASP A 368 -3.09 -7.17 -20.41
N VAL A 369 -2.74 -8.04 -19.44
CA VAL A 369 -3.67 -8.69 -18.49
C VAL A 369 -3.23 -8.52 -17.01
N THR A 370 -2.98 -7.29 -16.55
CA THR A 370 -3.42 -6.93 -15.17
C THR A 370 -4.96 -6.86 -15.10
N LYS A 371 -5.65 -6.92 -16.25
CA LYS A 371 -7.10 -7.05 -16.37
C LYS A 371 -7.57 -8.50 -16.28
N GLY A 372 -7.96 -8.99 -15.10
CA GLY A 372 -9.03 -10.00 -15.10
C GLY A 372 -9.23 -10.86 -13.87
N LYS A 373 -8.22 -11.07 -13.03
CA LYS A 373 -8.36 -11.95 -11.86
C LYS A 373 -8.57 -11.19 -10.56
N VAL A 374 -7.91 -10.06 -10.32
CA VAL A 374 -8.25 -9.21 -9.18
C VAL A 374 -9.61 -8.55 -9.46
N VAL A 375 -10.59 -8.83 -8.61
CA VAL A 375 -11.96 -8.28 -8.73
C VAL A 375 -12.29 -7.30 -7.61
N PHE A 376 -11.46 -7.24 -6.58
CA PHE A 376 -11.58 -6.31 -5.47
C PHE A 376 -10.19 -5.99 -4.91
N SER A 377 -9.95 -4.73 -4.57
CA SER A 377 -8.75 -4.25 -3.88
C SER A 377 -9.14 -3.08 -2.99
N ASP A 378 -8.83 -3.16 -1.70
CA ASP A 378 -9.10 -2.11 -0.72
C ASP A 378 -7.81 -1.43 -0.25
N SER A 379 -6.89 -1.13 -1.18
CA SER A 379 -5.56 -0.58 -0.86
C SER A 379 -5.58 0.75 -0.09
N GLY A 380 -6.73 1.45 -0.05
CA GLY A 380 -6.92 2.65 0.75
C GLY A 380 -7.34 2.40 2.21
N ARG A 381 -7.59 1.15 2.63
CA ARG A 381 -7.96 0.81 4.01
C ARG A 381 -7.20 -0.41 4.51
N TRP A 382 -6.47 -0.24 5.61
CA TRP A 382 -5.79 -1.34 6.27
C TRP A 382 -6.81 -2.34 6.85
N LEU A 383 -6.50 -3.63 6.76
CA LEU A 383 -7.34 -4.71 7.28
C LEU A 383 -7.66 -4.50 8.77
N ARG A 384 -6.69 -4.02 9.56
CA ARG A 384 -6.91 -3.70 10.98
C ARG A 384 -7.96 -2.62 11.18
N ASP A 385 -8.00 -1.60 10.32
CA ASP A 385 -8.98 -0.50 10.42
C ASP A 385 -10.36 -0.99 9.99
N VAL A 386 -10.45 -1.85 8.98
CA VAL A 386 -11.68 -2.54 8.59
C VAL A 386 -12.24 -3.38 9.76
N VAL A 387 -11.38 -4.07 10.51
CA VAL A 387 -11.78 -4.83 11.71
C VAL A 387 -12.23 -3.89 12.84
N VAL A 388 -11.55 -2.75 13.04
CA VAL A 388 -11.98 -1.72 14.01
C VAL A 388 -13.37 -1.19 13.67
N GLU A 389 -13.61 -0.82 12.40
CA GLU A 389 -14.92 -0.36 11.90
C GLU A 389 -16.00 -1.41 12.15
N TYR A 390 -15.74 -2.67 11.81
CA TYR A 390 -16.66 -3.78 12.01
C TYR A 390 -17.08 -3.95 13.48
N ILE A 391 -16.12 -3.82 14.40
CA ILE A 391 -16.38 -3.94 15.85
C ILE A 391 -17.19 -2.73 16.35
N ARG A 392 -16.84 -1.51 15.91
CA ARG A 392 -17.58 -0.28 16.25
C ARG A 392 -19.05 -0.36 15.84
N GLU A 393 -19.32 -0.85 14.63
CA GLU A 393 -20.70 -0.99 14.15
C GLU A 393 -21.52 -1.97 15.01
N ARG A 394 -20.92 -3.08 15.43
CA ARG A 394 -21.61 -4.14 16.17
C ARG A 394 -21.70 -3.90 17.67
N HIS A 395 -20.79 -3.13 18.24
CA HIS A 395 -20.63 -2.84 19.68
C HIS A 395 -20.34 -4.07 20.57
N VAL A 396 -20.95 -5.22 20.28
CA VAL A 396 -20.78 -6.48 21.00
C VAL A 396 -20.32 -7.56 20.02
N LEU A 397 -19.16 -8.13 20.30
CA LEU A 397 -18.54 -9.17 19.51
C LEU A 397 -18.80 -10.53 20.17
N SER A 398 -19.40 -11.45 19.43
CA SER A 398 -19.70 -12.82 19.87
C SER A 398 -18.96 -13.84 19.01
N ALA A 399 -18.74 -15.04 19.56
CA ALA A 399 -18.02 -16.09 18.85
C ALA A 399 -18.69 -16.40 17.49
N PRO A 400 -17.93 -16.45 16.38
CA PRO A 400 -18.44 -16.92 15.10
C PRO A 400 -18.76 -18.42 15.15
N SER A 401 -19.48 -18.90 14.14
CA SER A 401 -19.65 -20.33 13.90
C SER A 401 -18.30 -20.96 13.55
N MET A 402 -17.96 -22.03 14.27
CA MET A 402 -16.68 -22.75 14.21
C MET A 402 -16.78 -24.05 13.40
N GLY A 403 -15.64 -24.71 13.18
CA GLY A 403 -15.58 -26.06 12.63
C GLY A 403 -15.37 -26.13 11.12
N ARG A 404 -14.88 -25.02 10.53
CA ARG A 404 -14.57 -24.89 9.10
C ARG A 404 -13.32 -25.69 8.69
N ILE A 405 -12.42 -25.95 9.64
CA ILE A 405 -11.19 -26.71 9.41
C ILE A 405 -11.19 -27.93 10.33
N LYS A 406 -11.14 -29.13 9.75
CA LYS A 406 -11.12 -30.39 10.50
C LYS A 406 -9.83 -31.14 10.27
N LYS A 407 -9.10 -31.46 11.35
CA LYS A 407 -7.98 -32.39 11.28
C LYS A 407 -8.51 -33.82 11.33
N VAL A 408 -8.11 -34.65 10.37
CA VAL A 408 -8.43 -36.09 10.30
C VAL A 408 -7.14 -36.91 10.38
N HIS A 409 -7.24 -38.16 10.83
CA HIS A 409 -6.10 -39.04 11.07
C HIS A 409 -5.64 -39.78 9.81
#